data_AF-A0A1H0LJV5-F1
#
_entry.id   AF-A0A1H0LJV5-F1
#
_cell.length_a   1.000
_cell.length_b   1.000
_cell.length_c   1.000
_cell.angle_alpha   90.00
_cell.angle_beta   90.00
_cell.angle_gamma   90.00
#
_symmetry.space_group_name_H-M   'P 1'
#
loop_
_entity.id
_entity.type
_entity.pdbx_description
1 polymer ?
#
loop_
_entity_poly.entity_id
_entity_poly.type
_entity_poly.pdbx_seq_one_letter_code
_entity_poly.pdbx_strand_id
1 'polypeptide(L)'
;MNKTWQIISITILVIFGTIRIVNYLSRPVGNAQIISKTYEPYWRDDAGDLHRAIKKSLKDNLISYTNYYIKRNNNSGDEVLVACTNDEEKFTYFTYYSLSGSLAQLEDDGISRPKSTNIAVN
;
A
#
# COMPACT_ATOMS: atom_id res chain seq x y z
N MET A 1 -6.36 29.62 -44.27
CA MET A 1 -5.94 28.56 -43.31
C MET A 1 -6.53 27.24 -43.79
N ASN A 2 -5.68 26.28 -44.18
CA ASN A 2 -6.13 25.08 -44.91
C ASN A 2 -6.95 24.17 -43.98
N LYS A 3 -8.20 23.85 -44.36
CA LYS A 3 -9.14 23.03 -43.57
C LYS A 3 -8.53 21.69 -43.12
N THR A 4 -7.60 21.16 -43.89
CA THR A 4 -6.82 19.95 -43.59
C THR A 4 -6.03 20.05 -42.28
N TRP A 5 -5.42 21.20 -41.97
CA TRP A 5 -4.62 21.39 -40.76
C TRP A 5 -5.47 21.53 -39.48
N GLN A 6 -6.68 22.07 -39.60
CA GLN A 6 -7.65 22.11 -38.49
C GLN A 6 -8.15 20.72 -38.13
N ILE A 7 -8.46 19.88 -39.13
CA ILE A 7 -8.95 18.52 -38.90
C ILE A 7 -7.87 17.69 -38.21
N ILE A 8 -6.62 17.74 -38.67
CA ILE A 8 -5.50 17.02 -38.04
C ILE A 8 -5.33 17.44 -36.57
N SER A 9 -5.42 18.74 -36.27
CA SER A 9 -5.28 19.24 -34.89
C SER A 9 -6.40 18.76 -33.96
N ILE A 10 -7.64 18.72 -34.44
CA ILE A 10 -8.79 18.24 -33.65
C ILE A 10 -8.65 16.75 -33.36
N THR A 11 -8.28 15.95 -34.36
CA THR A 11 -8.13 14.50 -34.19
C THR A 11 -7.03 14.15 -33.19
N ILE A 12 -5.90 14.87 -33.21
CA ILE A 12 -4.83 14.68 -32.23
C ILE A 12 -5.31 14.98 -30.80
N LEU A 13 -6.03 16.10 -30.60
CA LEU A 13 -6.58 16.46 -29.28
C LEU A 13 -7.56 15.40 -28.74
N VAL A 14 -8.42 14.85 -29.61
CA VAL A 14 -9.36 13.80 -29.22
C VAL A 14 -8.63 12.53 -28.83
N ILE A 15 -7.60 12.12 -29.58
CA ILE A 15 -6.78 10.93 -29.26
C ILE A 15 -6.04 11.12 -27.94
N PHE A 16 -5.42 12.29 -27.71
CA PHE A 16 -4.77 12.58 -26.42
C PHE A 16 -5.76 12.59 -25.26
N GLY A 17 -6.97 13.12 -25.47
CA GLY A 17 -8.04 13.11 -24.47
C GLY A 17 -8.49 11.71 -24.09
N THR A 18 -8.74 10.84 -25.09
CA THR A 18 -9.18 9.47 -24.85
C THR A 18 -8.10 8.62 -24.18
N ILE A 19 -6.83 8.74 -24.58
CA ILE A 19 -5.71 8.06 -23.92
C ILE A 19 -5.63 8.45 -22.43
N ARG A 20 -5.81 9.73 -22.12
CA ARG A 20 -5.74 10.21 -20.73
C ARG A 20 -6.90 9.68 -19.88
N ILE A 21 -8.10 9.59 -20.45
CA ILE A 21 -9.29 9.05 -19.79
C ILE A 21 -9.15 7.54 -19.57
N VAL A 22 -8.66 6.80 -20.57
CA VAL A 22 -8.38 5.36 -20.42
C VAL A 22 -7.31 5.14 -19.35
N ASN A 23 -6.21 5.89 -19.35
CA ASN A 23 -5.20 5.78 -18.28
C ASN A 23 -5.72 6.16 -16.88
N TYR A 24 -6.76 7.00 -16.80
CA TYR A 24 -7.40 7.34 -15.53
C TYR A 24 -8.39 6.26 -15.05
N LEU A 25 -9.17 5.69 -15.97
CA LEU A 25 -10.15 4.63 -15.69
C LEU A 25 -9.50 3.24 -15.53
N SER A 26 -8.38 3.00 -16.21
CA SER A 26 -7.57 1.79 -16.11
C SER A 26 -6.52 1.87 -15.00
N ARG A 27 -6.60 2.87 -14.10
CA ARG A 27 -5.79 2.84 -12.88
C ARG A 27 -6.14 1.54 -12.15
N PRO A 28 -5.16 0.65 -11.91
CA PRO A 28 -5.40 -0.53 -11.10
C PRO A 28 -6.05 -0.09 -9.79
N VAL A 29 -7.01 -0.87 -9.30
CA VAL A 29 -7.61 -0.66 -7.98
C VAL A 29 -6.44 -0.50 -7.01
N GLY A 30 -6.28 0.69 -6.44
CA GLY A 30 -5.12 0.98 -5.60
C GLY A 30 -5.00 -0.04 -4.46
N ASN A 31 -3.78 -0.41 -4.09
CA ASN A 31 -3.42 -1.19 -2.92
C ASN A 31 -4.24 -0.72 -1.70
N ALA A 32 -4.43 0.59 -1.51
CA ALA A 32 -5.30 1.14 -0.47
C ALA A 32 -6.75 0.62 -0.49
N GLN A 33 -7.39 0.55 -1.66
CA GLN A 33 -8.76 0.03 -1.78
C GLN A 33 -8.79 -1.49 -1.54
N ILE A 34 -7.83 -2.23 -2.09
CA ILE A 34 -7.70 -3.67 -1.88
C ILE A 34 -7.51 -3.97 -0.40
N ILE A 35 -6.63 -3.22 0.26
CA ILE A 35 -6.34 -3.35 1.68
C ILE A 35 -7.58 -3.05 2.52
N SER A 36 -8.29 -1.96 2.22
CA SER A 36 -9.50 -1.56 2.97
C SER A 36 -10.63 -2.59 2.95
N LYS A 37 -10.70 -3.42 1.90
CA LYS A 37 -11.74 -4.45 1.74
C LYS A 37 -11.30 -5.81 2.27
N THR A 38 -10.03 -6.15 2.11
CA THR A 38 -9.52 -7.52 2.32
C THR A 38 -8.91 -7.68 3.72
N TYR A 39 -8.40 -6.60 4.32
CA TYR A 39 -7.69 -6.64 5.60
C TYR A 39 -8.54 -6.12 6.76
N GLU A 40 -8.10 -6.41 7.97
CA GLU A 40 -8.68 -5.87 9.19
C GLU A 40 -8.74 -4.33 9.17
N PRO A 41 -9.81 -3.73 9.72
CA PRO A 41 -9.97 -2.28 9.73
C PRO A 41 -8.92 -1.58 10.61
N TYR A 42 -8.46 -2.22 11.68
CA TYR A 42 -7.57 -1.64 12.70
C TYR A 42 -6.15 -2.20 12.63
N TRP A 43 -5.17 -1.35 12.95
CA TRP A 43 -3.78 -1.74 13.09
C TRP A 43 -3.53 -2.32 14.49
N ARG A 44 -2.69 -3.34 14.58
CA ARG A 44 -2.32 -4.00 15.84
C ARG A 44 -0.80 -3.95 16.04
N ASP A 45 -0.38 -3.75 17.28
CA ASP A 45 1.02 -3.83 17.76
C ASP A 45 1.32 -5.14 18.51
N ASP A 46 0.28 -5.84 18.95
CA ASP A 46 0.31 -7.16 19.57
C ASP A 46 -0.01 -8.24 18.51
N ALA A 47 0.97 -9.12 18.25
CA ALA A 47 0.73 -10.28 17.38
C ALA A 47 1.54 -11.54 17.71
N GLY A 48 1.77 -11.85 18.99
CA GLY A 48 2.30 -13.14 19.44
C GLY A 48 3.45 -13.74 18.60
N ASP A 49 3.33 -15.01 18.19
CA ASP A 49 4.36 -15.75 17.43
C ASP A 49 4.60 -15.19 16.01
N LEU A 50 3.56 -14.64 15.38
CA LEU A 50 3.65 -14.01 14.06
C LEU A 50 4.60 -12.80 14.10
N HIS A 51 4.63 -12.10 15.23
CA HIS A 51 5.50 -10.95 15.42
C HIS A 51 6.98 -11.33 15.34
N ARG A 52 7.36 -12.50 15.88
CA ARG A 52 8.74 -13.03 15.82
C ARG A 52 9.15 -13.32 14.37
N ALA A 53 8.26 -13.92 13.60
CA ALA A 53 8.52 -14.25 12.20
C ALA A 53 8.67 -12.99 11.33
N ILE A 54 7.77 -12.01 11.49
CA ILE A 54 7.84 -10.72 10.79
C ILE A 54 9.13 -9.97 11.16
N LYS A 55 9.46 -9.88 12.46
CA LYS A 55 10.69 -9.23 12.94
C LYS A 55 11.94 -9.87 12.34
N LYS A 56 11.98 -11.20 12.26
CA LYS A 56 13.07 -11.93 11.61
C LYS A 56 13.16 -11.55 10.14
N SER A 57 12.03 -11.59 9.41
CA SER A 57 12.00 -11.25 7.99
C SER A 57 12.42 -9.80 7.73
N LEU A 58 11.98 -8.83 8.55
CA LEU A 58 12.40 -7.43 8.44
C LEU A 58 13.92 -7.28 8.63
N LYS A 59 14.49 -8.00 9.61
CA LYS A 59 15.93 -8.02 9.87
C LYS A 59 16.71 -8.66 8.72
N ASP A 60 16.23 -9.79 8.19
CA ASP A 60 16.87 -10.52 7.10
C ASP A 60 16.88 -9.68 5.80
N ASN A 61 15.87 -8.82 5.61
CA ASN A 61 15.78 -7.87 4.51
C ASN A 61 16.44 -6.50 4.79
N LEU A 62 17.15 -6.35 5.92
CA LEU A 62 17.83 -5.11 6.32
C LEU A 62 16.91 -3.88 6.39
N ILE A 63 15.61 -4.09 6.69
CA ILE A 63 14.64 -3.01 6.81
C ILE A 63 14.82 -2.37 8.20
N SER A 64 15.23 -1.11 8.22
CA SER A 64 15.35 -0.33 9.45
C SER A 64 13.99 0.24 9.86
N TYR A 65 13.57 -0.04 11.10
CA TYR A 65 12.32 0.44 11.67
C TYR A 65 12.49 0.70 13.18
N THR A 66 11.79 1.70 13.72
CA THR A 66 11.66 1.95 15.16
C THR A 66 10.47 1.17 15.71
N ASN A 67 9.32 1.27 15.04
CA ASN A 67 8.09 0.57 15.36
C ASN A 67 7.49 -0.04 14.10
N TYR A 68 6.66 -1.07 14.29
CA TYR A 68 5.86 -1.63 13.21
C TYR A 68 4.50 -2.07 13.72
N TYR A 69 3.54 -2.07 12.81
CA TYR A 69 2.15 -2.43 13.05
C TYR A 69 1.71 -3.43 12.00
N ILE A 70 0.73 -4.26 12.34
CA ILE A 70 0.22 -5.25 11.41
C ILE A 70 -1.30 -5.18 11.23
N LYS A 71 -1.75 -5.67 10.08
CA LYS A 71 -3.13 -5.97 9.74
C LYS A 71 -3.21 -7.36 9.15
N ARG A 72 -4.11 -8.20 9.66
CA ARG A 72 -4.33 -9.53 9.08
C ARG A 72 -5.27 -9.44 7.90
N ASN A 73 -5.05 -10.29 6.91
CA ASN A 73 -6.01 -10.49 5.84
C ASN A 73 -7.22 -11.28 6.40
N ASN A 74 -8.45 -10.78 6.20
CA ASN A 74 -9.68 -11.42 6.67
C ASN A 74 -10.05 -12.65 5.83
N ASN A 75 -9.58 -12.69 4.59
CA ASN A 75 -9.88 -13.74 3.62
C ASN A 75 -8.81 -14.84 3.60
N SER A 76 -7.61 -14.58 4.13
CA SER A 76 -6.49 -15.53 4.16
C SER A 76 -5.64 -15.35 5.42
N GLY A 77 -5.33 -16.44 6.10
CA GLY A 77 -4.38 -16.43 7.23
C GLY A 77 -2.91 -16.32 6.80
N ASP A 78 -2.64 -16.44 5.51
CA ASP A 78 -1.28 -16.53 4.97
C ASP A 78 -0.67 -15.17 4.63
N GLU A 79 -1.47 -14.10 4.65
CA GLU A 79 -1.05 -12.75 4.30
C GLU A 79 -1.27 -11.77 5.45
N VAL A 80 -0.24 -10.96 5.69
CA VAL A 80 -0.26 -9.93 6.74
C VAL A 80 0.32 -8.65 6.18
N LEU A 81 -0.42 -7.57 6.28
CA LEU A 81 0.08 -6.25 5.94
C LEU A 81 0.86 -5.71 7.13
N VAL A 82 2.06 -5.21 6.86
CA VAL A 82 3.01 -4.69 7.85
C VAL A 82 3.29 -3.23 7.50
N ALA A 83 3.07 -2.33 8.44
CA ALA A 83 3.48 -0.93 8.34
C ALA A 83 4.67 -0.71 9.28
N CYS A 84 5.83 -0.43 8.71
CA CYS A 84 7.04 -0.07 9.44
C CYS A 84 7.19 1.45 9.49
N THR A 85 7.72 1.97 10.59
CA THR A 85 7.99 3.39 10.74
C THR A 85 9.27 3.61 11.55
N ASN A 86 10.05 4.61 11.14
CA ASN A 86 11.14 5.17 11.96
C ASN A 86 10.73 6.47 12.67
N ASP A 87 9.61 7.06 12.26
CA ASP A 87 9.11 8.38 12.64
C ASP A 87 7.57 8.37 12.48
N GLU A 88 6.83 8.87 13.46
CA GLU A 88 5.36 8.75 13.53
C GLU A 88 4.63 9.33 12.29
N GLU A 89 5.33 10.13 11.48
CA GLU A 89 4.79 10.73 10.25
C GLU A 89 4.97 9.88 8.99
N LYS A 90 5.96 8.97 8.96
CA LYS A 90 6.35 8.23 7.75
C LYS A 90 6.28 6.72 7.95
N PHE A 91 5.49 6.08 7.09
CA PHE A 91 5.31 4.63 7.08
C PHE A 91 5.79 4.03 5.77
N THR A 92 6.38 2.85 5.86
CA THR A 92 6.69 1.98 4.72
C THR A 92 5.87 0.71 4.88
N TYR A 93 5.16 0.34 3.83
CA TYR A 93 4.21 -0.78 3.86
C TYR A 93 4.80 -2.01 3.17
N PHE A 94 4.51 -3.17 3.73
CA PHE A 94 4.94 -4.47 3.22
C PHE A 94 3.83 -5.49 3.36
N THR A 95 3.75 -6.44 2.43
CA THR A 95 3.00 -7.68 2.61
C THR A 95 3.96 -8.76 3.08
N TYR A 96 3.65 -9.36 4.22
CA TYR A 96 4.30 -10.55 4.72
C TYR A 96 3.49 -11.79 4.34
N TYR A 97 4.16 -12.75 3.72
CA TYR A 97 3.59 -14.04 3.34
C TYR A 97 4.03 -15.12 4.32
N SER A 98 3.13 -15.59 5.18
CA SER A 98 3.41 -16.51 6.28
C SER A 98 3.96 -17.86 5.82
N LEU A 99 3.51 -18.37 4.66
CA LEU A 99 3.93 -19.67 4.12
C LEU A 99 5.37 -19.67 3.60
N SER A 100 5.78 -18.57 2.95
CA SER A 100 7.13 -18.41 2.37
C SER A 100 8.10 -17.66 3.29
N GLY A 101 7.60 -17.00 4.34
CA GLY A 101 8.39 -16.13 5.21
C GLY A 101 8.93 -14.87 4.52
N SER A 102 8.38 -14.51 3.36
CA SER A 102 8.87 -13.42 2.51
C SER A 102 8.13 -12.11 2.74
N LEU A 103 8.83 -10.99 2.56
CA LEU A 103 8.27 -9.64 2.56
C LEU A 103 8.29 -9.07 1.14
N ALA A 104 7.18 -8.46 0.72
CA ALA A 104 7.09 -7.69 -0.50
C ALA A 104 6.75 -6.24 -0.15
N GLN A 105 7.50 -5.28 -0.68
CA GLN A 105 7.23 -3.86 -0.47
C GLN A 105 5.98 -3.44 -1.26
N LEU A 106 5.14 -2.63 -0.62
CA LEU A 106 3.99 -2.00 -1.24
C LEU A 106 4.25 -0.50 -1.43
N GLU A 107 3.84 0.01 -2.57
CA GLU A 107 3.80 1.46 -2.80
C GLU A 107 2.64 2.08 -2.00
N ASP A 108 2.91 3.21 -1.35
CA ASP A 108 1.90 3.96 -0.59
C ASP A 108 1.02 4.76 -1.53
N ASP A 109 -0.16 4.23 -1.83
CA ASP A 109 -1.17 4.85 -2.68
C ASP A 109 -2.39 5.35 -1.90
N GLY A 110 -2.21 5.64 -0.61
CA GLY A 110 -3.27 6.08 0.30
C GLY A 110 -3.67 5.02 1.31
N ILE A 111 -2.75 4.12 1.67
CA ILE A 111 -2.99 3.12 2.71
C ILE A 111 -3.22 3.85 4.03
N SER A 112 -4.30 3.52 4.73
CA SER A 112 -4.60 4.10 6.04
C SER A 112 -3.44 3.87 7.00
N ARG A 113 -2.87 4.95 7.52
CA ARG A 113 -1.75 4.89 8.49
C ARG A 113 -2.20 4.28 9.82
N PRO A 114 -1.30 3.57 10.53
CA PRO A 114 -1.48 3.28 11.94
C PRO A 114 -1.72 4.57 12.71
N LYS A 115 -2.78 4.60 13.52
CA LYS A 115 -2.94 5.67 14.49
C LYS A 115 -2.02 5.30 15.65
N SER A 116 -0.94 6.07 15.84
CA SER A 116 -0.15 5.97 17.07
C SER A 116 -1.11 6.25 18.21
N THR A 117 -1.43 5.23 19.01
CA THR A 117 -2.22 5.44 20.21
C THR A 117 -1.24 6.07 21.18
N ASN A 118 -1.16 7.41 21.16
CA ASN A 118 -0.54 8.17 22.24
C ASN A 118 -1.39 7.90 23.49
N ILE A 119 -1.12 6.77 24.15
CA ILE A 119 -1.53 6.57 25.53
C ILE A 119 -0.62 7.53 26.30
N ALA A 120 -1.11 8.76 26.47
CA ALA A 120 -0.60 9.66 27.48
C ALA A 120 -0.72 8.90 28.81
N VAL A 121 0.40 8.34 29.26
CA VAL A 121 0.54 7.81 30.61
C VAL A 121 0.48 9.03 31.51
N ASN A 122 -0.67 9.19 32.17
CA ASN A 122 -0.88 10.16 33.24
C ASN A 122 -0.64 9.45 34.57
#